data_AF-A0A4R6F8M9-F1
#
_entry.id   AF-A0A4R6F8M9-F1
#
_cell.length_a   1.000
_cell.length_b   1.000
_cell.length_c   1.000
_cell.angle_alpha   90.00
_cell.angle_beta   90.00
_cell.angle_gamma   90.00
#
_symmetry.space_group_name_H-M   'P 1'
#
loop_
_entity.id
_entity.type
_entity.pdbx_description
1 polymer ?
#
loop_
_entity_poly.entity_id
_entity_poly.type
_entity_poly.pdbx_seq_one_letter_code
_entity_poly.pdbx_strand_id
1 'polypeptide(L)'
;MNQDSAARFDREFAPRIAAVIAGLLKQHVRVEIVPYAGTGHPTRITLTGARFVSRHGYVHPLNVSLTWDSDAINGLMQPDGEARFARYLGAIPAKLQNWEGGRPVDFGSRAQAEPSILIGGLDFEA
;
A
#
# COMPACT_ATOMS: atom_id res chain seq x y z
N MET A 1 4.63 -2.39 17.98
CA MET A 1 3.47 -1.49 17.81
C MET A 1 2.47 -1.71 18.94
N ASN A 2 1.90 -0.66 19.53
CA ASN A 2 0.84 -0.80 20.53
C ASN A 2 -0.54 -0.93 19.86
N GLN A 3 -1.52 -1.49 20.57
CA GLN A 3 -2.85 -1.77 20.01
C GLN A 3 -3.62 -0.48 19.67
N ASP A 4 -3.44 0.59 20.44
CA ASP A 4 -4.11 1.87 20.21
C ASP A 4 -3.63 2.56 18.93
N SER A 5 -2.32 2.56 18.64
CA SER A 5 -1.78 3.12 17.40
C SER A 5 -2.21 2.29 16.20
N ALA A 6 -2.26 0.96 16.35
CA ALA A 6 -2.74 0.08 15.29
C ALA A 6 -4.23 0.34 14.97
N ALA A 7 -5.07 0.42 16.00
CA ALA A 7 -6.49 0.72 15.85
C ALA A 7 -6.73 2.11 15.23
N ARG A 8 -5.93 3.10 15.63
CA ARG A 8 -5.98 4.44 15.05
C ARG A 8 -5.51 4.44 13.59
N PHE A 9 -4.43 3.72 13.28
CA PHE A 9 -3.95 3.55 11.92
C PHE A 9 -5.02 2.93 11.01
N ASP A 10 -5.65 1.85 11.47
CA ASP A 10 -6.74 1.16 10.76
C ASP A 10 -7.93 2.07 10.51
N ARG A 11 -8.30 2.92 11.47
CA ARG A 11 -9.49 3.77 11.39
C ARG A 11 -9.26 5.06 10.61
N GLU A 12 -8.11 5.70 10.79
CA GLU A 12 -7.90 7.09 10.33
C GLU A 12 -6.98 7.18 9.11
N PHE A 13 -5.95 6.33 9.04
CA PHE A 13 -4.88 6.48 8.06
C PHE A 13 -5.01 5.50 6.90
N ALA A 14 -5.17 4.20 7.18
CA ALA A 14 -5.30 3.16 6.16
C ALA A 14 -6.42 3.44 5.13
N PRO A 15 -7.62 3.93 5.53
CA PRO A 15 -8.69 4.26 4.57
C PRO A 15 -8.32 5.39 3.62
N ARG A 16 -7.55 6.38 4.09
CA ARG A 16 -7.11 7.51 3.25
C ARG A 16 -6.04 7.07 2.25
N ILE A 17 -5.11 6.21 2.67
CA ILE A 17 -4.13 5.62 1.75
C ILE A 17 -4.85 4.77 0.69
N ALA A 18 -5.77 3.90 1.12
CA ALA A 18 -6.55 3.06 0.22
C ALA A 18 -7.35 3.88 -0.79
N ALA A 19 -7.99 4.97 -0.35
CA ALA A 19 -8.73 5.87 -1.22
C ALA A 19 -7.85 6.55 -2.28
N VAL A 20 -6.66 7.04 -1.90
CA VAL A 20 -5.71 7.63 -2.85
C VAL A 20 -5.24 6.60 -3.88
N ILE A 21 -4.84 5.41 -3.43
CA ILE A 21 -4.38 4.34 -4.34
C ILE A 21 -5.52 3.89 -5.27
N ALA A 22 -6.73 3.70 -4.76
CA ALA A 22 -7.90 3.34 -5.56
C ALA A 22 -8.23 4.41 -6.61
N GLY A 23 -8.11 5.70 -6.25
CA GLY A 23 -8.28 6.81 -7.18
C GLY A 23 -7.25 6.79 -8.32
N LEU A 24 -6.00 6.41 -8.02
CA LEU A 24 -4.93 6.34 -9.01
C LEU A 24 -5.05 5.10 -9.93
N LEU A 25 -5.39 3.95 -9.37
CA LEU A 25 -5.45 2.68 -10.11
C LEU A 25 -6.81 2.41 -10.79
N LYS A 26 -7.79 3.32 -10.59
CA LYS A 26 -9.14 3.29 -11.18
C LYS A 26 -9.92 2.00 -10.85
N GLN A 27 -11.11 1.83 -11.44
CA GLN A 27 -12.06 0.74 -11.14
C GLN A 27 -11.57 -0.69 -11.47
N HIS A 28 -10.32 -0.84 -11.92
CA HIS A 28 -9.76 -2.09 -12.41
C HIS A 28 -8.86 -2.80 -11.41
N VAL A 29 -8.54 -2.14 -10.30
CA VAL A 29 -7.82 -2.69 -9.15
C VAL A 29 -8.69 -2.56 -7.92
N ARG A 30 -8.93 -3.68 -7.25
CA ARG A 30 -9.57 -3.73 -5.95
C ARG A 30 -8.52 -3.43 -4.89
N VAL A 31 -8.80 -2.40 -4.09
CA VAL A 31 -7.97 -2.00 -2.95
C VAL A 31 -8.73 -2.37 -1.68
N GLU A 32 -8.18 -3.28 -0.89
CA GLU A 32 -8.79 -3.70 0.38
C GLU A 32 -7.86 -3.42 1.54
N ILE A 33 -8.45 -3.15 2.71
CA ILE A 33 -7.73 -2.96 3.96
C ILE A 33 -7.93 -4.21 4.78
N VAL A 34 -6.83 -4.84 5.16
CA VAL A 34 -6.80 -5.91 6.14
C VAL A 34 -6.34 -5.28 7.46
N PRO A 35 -7.23 -5.13 8.46
CA PRO A 35 -6.91 -4.44 9.71
C PRO A 35 -5.91 -5.25 10.54
N TYR A 36 -5.34 -4.60 11.54
CA TYR A 36 -4.45 -5.23 12.51
C TYR A 36 -5.16 -6.36 13.26
N ALA A 37 -4.56 -7.55 13.26
CA ALA A 37 -5.11 -8.74 13.92
C ALA A 37 -4.15 -9.32 14.98
N GLY A 38 -3.21 -8.52 15.48
CA GLY A 38 -2.23 -8.92 16.49
C GLY A 38 -0.81 -9.07 15.94
N THR A 39 0.10 -9.50 16.81
CA THR A 39 1.53 -9.66 16.47
C THR A 39 1.70 -10.63 15.30
N GLY A 40 2.43 -10.22 14.27
CA GLY A 40 2.59 -10.99 13.02
C GLY A 40 1.50 -10.72 11.97
N HIS A 41 0.44 -9.99 12.34
CA HIS A 41 -0.66 -9.61 11.45
C HIS A 41 -0.83 -8.08 11.44
N PRO A 42 0.15 -7.34 10.85
CA PRO A 42 0.08 -5.90 10.74
C PRO A 42 -1.08 -5.48 9.83
N THR A 43 -1.56 -4.24 9.99
CA THR A 43 -2.42 -3.60 9.01
C THR A 43 -1.78 -3.68 7.63
N ARG A 44 -2.58 -4.06 6.63
CA ARG A 44 -2.13 -4.23 5.26
C ARG A 44 -3.14 -3.65 4.29
N ILE A 45 -2.64 -3.05 3.22
CA ILE A 45 -3.46 -2.73 2.05
C ILE A 45 -3.14 -3.74 0.95
N THR A 46 -4.16 -4.44 0.46
CA THR A 46 -4.03 -5.38 -0.65
C THR A 46 -4.51 -4.74 -1.94
N LEU A 47 -3.72 -4.92 -3.01
CA LEU A 47 -4.04 -4.48 -4.36
C LEU A 47 -4.20 -5.72 -5.21
N THR A 48 -5.44 -5.96 -5.67
CA THR A 48 -5.76 -7.13 -6.50
C THR A 48 -6.45 -6.69 -7.78
N GLY A 49 -6.10 -7.32 -8.90
CA GLY A 49 -6.67 -6.93 -10.19
C GLY A 49 -6.49 -8.00 -11.24
N ALA A 50 -7.52 -8.22 -12.05
CA ALA A 50 -7.41 -9.07 -13.22
C ALA A 50 -6.38 -8.47 -14.19
N ARG A 51 -5.50 -9.33 -14.73
CA ARG A 51 -4.47 -8.94 -15.69
C ARG A 51 -5.10 -8.23 -16.89
N PHE A 52 -4.55 -7.07 -17.26
CA PHE A 52 -4.86 -6.46 -18.54
C PHE A 52 -4.04 -7.16 -19.62
N VAL A 53 -4.70 -7.74 -20.62
CA VAL A 53 -4.04 -8.60 -21.62
C VAL A 53 -3.13 -7.75 -22.53
N SER A 54 -1.84 -7.67 -22.21
CA SER A 54 -0.80 -7.43 -23.20
C SER A 54 -0.19 -8.77 -23.60
N ARG A 55 0.04 -8.97 -24.91
CA ARG A 55 0.54 -10.24 -25.50
C ARG A 55 1.93 -10.66 -24.98
N HIS A 56 2.64 -9.77 -24.31
CA HIS A 56 3.97 -9.98 -23.75
C HIS A 56 4.05 -9.24 -22.41
N GLY A 57 4.23 -9.97 -21.31
CA GLY A 57 4.27 -9.40 -19.97
C GLY A 57 4.24 -10.47 -18.90
N TYR A 58 4.32 -10.03 -17.65
CA TYR A 58 4.23 -10.86 -16.47
C TYR A 58 2.99 -11.77 -16.46
N VAL A 59 3.13 -12.98 -15.91
CA VAL A 59 2.12 -14.05 -16.02
C VAL A 59 1.12 -14.07 -14.87
N HIS A 60 1.43 -13.47 -13.72
CA HIS A 60 0.50 -13.44 -12.60
C HIS A 60 -0.34 -12.16 -12.60
N PRO A 61 -1.63 -12.24 -12.26
CA PRO A 61 -2.46 -11.05 -12.02
C PRO A 61 -1.91 -10.25 -10.83
N LEU A 62 -2.29 -8.97 -10.74
CA LEU A 62 -1.90 -8.11 -9.63
C LEU A 62 -2.40 -8.70 -8.30
N ASN A 63 -1.45 -8.90 -7.39
CA ASN A 63 -1.64 -9.38 -6.03
C ASN A 63 -0.49 -8.85 -5.16
N VAL A 64 -0.63 -7.60 -4.72
CA VAL A 64 0.37 -6.88 -3.93
C VAL A 64 -0.17 -6.60 -2.54
N SER A 65 0.68 -6.81 -1.53
CA SER A 65 0.44 -6.45 -0.14
C SER A 65 1.37 -5.32 0.26
N LEU A 66 0.82 -4.22 0.77
CA LEU A 66 1.58 -3.09 1.32
C LEU A 66 1.53 -3.14 2.85
N THR A 67 2.68 -3.05 3.51
CA THR A 67 2.75 -2.92 4.97
C THR A 67 3.74 -1.84 5.37
N TRP A 68 3.39 -1.08 6.40
CA TRP A 68 4.23 -0.02 6.95
C TRP A 68 5.03 -0.51 8.15
N ASP A 69 6.17 0.12 8.35
CA ASP A 69 6.97 -0.09 9.54
C ASP A 69 6.22 0.39 10.80
N SER A 70 6.40 -0.34 11.91
CA SER A 70 5.72 -0.02 13.17
C SER A 70 6.16 1.32 13.76
N ASP A 71 7.44 1.68 13.62
CA ASP A 71 7.97 2.95 14.12
C ASP A 71 7.50 4.10 13.23
N ALA A 72 7.38 3.88 11.92
CA ALA A 72 6.75 4.83 11.02
C ALA A 72 5.29 5.11 11.40
N ILE A 73 4.50 4.07 11.73
CA ILE A 73 3.12 4.22 12.22
C ILE A 73 3.09 4.96 13.56
N ASN A 74 3.97 4.62 14.51
CA ASN A 74 4.05 5.32 15.79
C ASN A 74 4.39 6.81 15.59
N GLY A 75 5.23 7.12 14.60
CA GLY A 75 5.59 8.49 14.22
C GLY A 75 4.39 9.32 13.75
N LEU A 76 3.34 8.71 13.20
CA LEU A 76 2.10 9.40 12.84
C LEU A 76 1.28 9.86 14.05
N MET A 77 1.55 9.31 15.23
CA MET A 77 0.86 9.68 16.47
C MET A 77 1.44 10.94 17.11
N GLN A 78 2.60 11.41 16.64
CA GLN A 78 3.25 12.63 17.10
C GLN A 78 2.54 13.89 16.57
N PRO A 79 2.76 15.06 17.18
CA PRO A 79 2.08 16.30 16.79
C PRO A 79 2.23 16.69 15.31
N ASP A 80 3.34 16.31 14.66
CA ASP A 80 3.62 16.57 13.25
C ASP A 80 3.17 15.42 12.31
N GLY A 81 2.61 14.34 12.87
CA GLY A 81 2.27 13.12 12.16
C GLY A 81 1.25 13.34 11.04
N GLU A 82 0.23 14.17 11.26
CA GLU A 82 -0.77 14.48 10.23
C GLU A 82 -0.16 15.24 9.04
N ALA A 83 0.76 16.17 9.30
CA ALA A 83 1.46 16.90 8.24
C ALA A 83 2.40 15.96 7.46
N ARG A 84 3.12 15.08 8.15
CA ARG A 84 3.93 14.02 7.51
C ARG A 84 3.05 13.14 6.62
N PHE A 85 1.91 12.71 7.15
CA PHE A 85 0.95 11.88 6.42
C PHE A 85 0.37 12.58 5.19
N ALA A 86 0.00 13.86 5.28
CA ALA A 86 -0.51 14.62 4.14
C ALA A 86 0.53 14.71 3.01
N ARG A 87 1.81 14.92 3.34
CA ARG A 87 2.91 14.89 2.35
C ARG A 87 3.05 13.49 1.73
N TYR A 88 3.00 12.45 2.56
CA TYR A 88 3.04 11.07 2.09
C TYR A 88 1.91 10.78 1.10
N LEU A 89 0.66 11.18 1.39
CA LEU A 89 -0.46 11.00 0.47
C LEU A 89 -0.21 11.68 -0.88
N GLY A 90 0.39 12.89 -0.87
CA GLY A 90 0.80 13.59 -2.10
C GLY A 90 1.92 12.89 -2.87
N ALA A 91 2.77 12.11 -2.19
CA ALA A 91 3.89 11.38 -2.78
C ALA A 91 3.51 9.98 -3.31
N ILE A 92 2.32 9.45 -2.99
CA ILE A 92 1.88 8.11 -3.42
C ILE A 92 2.05 7.87 -4.93
N PRO A 93 1.70 8.80 -5.84
CA PRO A 93 1.89 8.58 -7.28
C PRO A 93 3.35 8.30 -7.66
N ALA A 94 4.30 9.07 -7.09
CA ALA A 94 5.73 8.88 -7.33
C ALA A 94 6.24 7.59 -6.68
N LYS A 95 5.75 7.26 -5.48
CA LYS A 95 6.09 6.00 -4.80
C LYS A 95 5.62 4.77 -5.57
N LEU A 96 4.43 4.79 -6.15
CA LEU A 96 3.94 3.69 -7.00
C LEU A 96 4.89 3.43 -8.17
N GLN A 97 5.34 4.47 -8.87
CA GLN A 97 6.32 4.36 -9.95
C GLN A 97 7.66 3.81 -9.45
N ASN A 98 8.13 4.29 -8.29
CA ASN A 98 9.38 3.80 -7.69
C ASN A 98 9.27 2.31 -7.29
N TRP A 99 8.11 1.87 -6.80
CA TRP A 99 7.86 0.48 -6.47
C TRP A 99 7.87 -0.42 -7.70
N GLU A 100 7.30 0.01 -8.83
CA GLU A 100 7.42 -0.69 -10.12
C GLU A 100 8.88 -0.77 -10.59
N GLY A 101 9.65 0.32 -10.46
CA GLY A 101 11.06 0.32 -10.86
C GLY A 101 11.95 -0.61 -10.04
N GLY A 102 11.57 -0.90 -8.79
CA GLY A 102 12.34 -1.73 -7.86
C GLY A 102 11.79 -3.15 -7.66
N ARG A 103 10.65 -3.52 -8.25
CA ARG A 103 9.97 -4.80 -8.03
C ARG A 103 9.39 -5.33 -9.34
N PRO A 104 9.23 -6.65 -9.49
CA PRO A 104 8.71 -7.21 -10.73
C PRO A 104 7.17 -7.12 -10.80
N VAL A 105 6.65 -5.90 -10.78
CA VAL A 105 5.23 -5.55 -10.82
C VAL A 105 5.00 -4.41 -11.80
N ASP A 106 3.87 -4.45 -12.49
CA ASP A 106 3.36 -3.40 -13.36
C ASP A 106 1.89 -3.17 -12.99
N PHE A 107 1.61 -2.08 -12.30
CA PHE A 107 0.27 -1.67 -11.89
C PHE A 107 -0.58 -1.24 -13.10
N GLY A 108 0.05 -0.74 -14.17
CA GLY A 108 -0.61 -0.36 -15.42
C GLY A 108 -1.20 -1.57 -16.16
N SER A 109 -0.42 -2.63 -16.35
CA SER A 109 -0.92 -3.90 -16.91
C SER A 109 -1.59 -4.81 -15.88
N ARG A 110 -1.57 -4.44 -14.60
CA ARG A 110 -2.11 -5.23 -13.48
C ARG A 110 -1.51 -6.63 -13.46
N ALA A 111 -0.19 -6.72 -13.65
CA ALA A 111 0.54 -7.96 -13.78
C ALA A 111 1.84 -7.95 -12.97
N GLN A 112 2.32 -9.13 -12.58
CA GLN A 112 3.54 -9.30 -11.78
C GLN A 112 4.24 -10.63 -12.04
N ALA A 113 5.57 -10.68 -11.88
CA ALA A 113 6.36 -11.88 -12.17
C ALA A 113 6.10 -13.01 -11.16
N GLU A 114 5.73 -12.64 -9.94
CA GLU A 114 5.54 -13.57 -8.83
C GLU A 114 4.05 -13.72 -8.50
N PRO A 115 3.59 -14.86 -7.95
CA PRO A 115 2.19 -15.05 -7.57
C PRO A 115 1.66 -14.06 -6.52
N SER A 116 2.55 -13.51 -5.70
CA SER A 116 2.25 -12.50 -4.68
C SER A 116 3.49 -11.65 -4.41
N ILE A 117 3.33 -10.34 -4.26
CA ILE A 117 4.43 -9.44 -3.88
C ILE A 117 4.07 -8.76 -2.55
N LEU A 118 5.00 -8.81 -1.59
CA LEU A 118 4.93 -8.02 -0.36
C LEU A 118 5.89 -6.85 -0.49
N ILE A 119 5.35 -5.63 -0.38
CA ILE A 119 6.11 -4.41 -0.22
C ILE A 119 5.94 -3.99 1.24
N GLY A 120 6.87 -4.45 2.08
CA GLY A 120 6.85 -4.22 3.52
C GLY A 120 7.88 -3.20 3.99
N GLY A 121 7.74 -2.77 5.24
CA GLY A 121 8.64 -1.81 5.87
C GLY A 121 8.53 -0.41 5.27
N LEU A 122 7.37 -0.06 4.73
CA LEU A 122 7.13 1.26 4.15
C LEU A 122 7.13 2.35 5.23
N ASP A 123 7.73 3.48 4.91
CA ASP A 123 7.72 4.70 5.71
C ASP A 123 6.64 5.71 5.24
N PHE A 124 6.56 6.84 5.94
CA PHE A 124 5.73 7.99 5.59
C PHE A 124 6.56 9.19 5.12
N GLU A 125 7.78 8.95 4.63
CA GLU A 125 8.60 10.01 4.02
C GLU A 125 8.14 10.25 2.58
N ALA A 126 8.23 11.49 2.09
CA ALA A 126 7.73 11.87 0.76
C ALA A 126 8.80 11.73 -0.31
#